data_AF-A0A7W1B808-F1
#
_entry.id   AF-A0A7W1B808-F1
#
_cell.length_a   1.000
_cell.length_b   1.000
_cell.length_c   1.000
_cell.angle_alpha   90.00
_cell.angle_beta   90.00
_cell.angle_gamma   90.00
#
_symmetry.space_group_name_H-M   'P 1'
#
loop_
_entity.id
_entity.type
_entity.pdbx_description
1 polymer ?
#
loop_
_entity_poly.entity_id
_entity_poly.type
_entity_poly.pdbx_seq_one_letter_code
_entity_poly.pdbx_strand_id
1 'polypeptide(L)'
;MKFLKVCAGLFAAWLVVLLVLGYVAGSKVAVRLADRIGEPLQATATIAGADLALIRGHVDLEKLAVRREDNGHLAIDVADIHCELPPLGWSLIDHDCRELAIRGMRVSVSAIGVFEIRNAKRPPVTARRVVIDDAVLEFSPSAIAPSLGRIAITVEHAEAKSTVFKTPLSWIFSLDKLQAKLELPGGVMVKLGYANGKLSVAGTLFGSNPVEFPVDIPVANLADDPRGELRKLVELGKTIAEQAVLQRGKDWVKSKLP
;
A
#
# COMPACT_ATOMS: atom_id res chain seq x y z
N MET A 1 5.98 23.39 -55.27
CA MET A 1 5.32 24.02 -54.10
C MET A 1 3.98 23.40 -53.68
N LYS A 2 3.09 22.96 -54.58
CA LYS A 2 1.79 22.36 -54.18
C LYS A 2 1.92 21.02 -53.43
N PHE A 3 2.86 20.16 -53.85
CA PHE A 3 3.09 18.84 -53.24
C PHE A 3 3.54 18.91 -51.76
N LEU A 4 4.42 19.86 -51.43
CA LEU A 4 4.91 20.07 -50.06
C LEU A 4 3.78 20.44 -49.08
N LYS A 5 2.81 21.25 -49.54
CA LYS A 5 1.65 21.64 -48.71
C LYS A 5 0.71 20.46 -48.45
N VAL A 6 0.57 19.55 -49.43
CA VAL A 6 -0.24 18.33 -49.28
C VAL A 6 0.42 17.35 -48.31
N CYS A 7 1.73 17.13 -48.41
CA CYS A 7 2.47 16.28 -47.47
C CYS A 7 2.44 16.83 -46.03
N ALA A 8 2.61 18.15 -45.85
CA ALA A 8 2.52 18.78 -44.54
C ALA A 8 1.14 18.65 -43.91
N GLY A 9 0.06 18.80 -44.71
CA GLY A 9 -1.31 18.59 -44.25
C GLY A 9 -1.60 17.16 -43.84
N LEU A 10 -1.11 16.18 -44.61
CA LEU A 10 -1.24 14.75 -44.30
C LEU A 10 -0.49 14.36 -43.02
N PHE A 11 0.72 14.90 -42.82
CA PHE A 11 1.50 14.66 -41.61
C PHE A 11 0.84 15.27 -40.37
N ALA A 12 0.33 16.51 -40.46
CA ALA A 12 -0.40 17.15 -39.38
C ALA A 12 -1.69 16.38 -39.03
N ALA A 13 -2.45 15.94 -40.04
CA ALA A 13 -3.64 15.11 -39.83
C ALA A 13 -3.28 13.78 -39.16
N TRP A 14 -2.19 13.13 -39.59
CA TRP A 14 -1.69 11.90 -38.98
C TRP A 14 -1.26 12.09 -37.52
N LEU A 15 -0.55 13.18 -37.20
CA LEU A 15 -0.18 13.51 -35.82
C LEU A 15 -1.40 13.75 -34.92
N VAL A 16 -2.43 14.45 -35.44
CA VAL A 16 -3.68 14.67 -34.71
C VAL A 16 -4.40 13.34 -34.47
N VAL A 17 -4.46 12.46 -35.47
CA VAL A 17 -5.05 11.12 -35.32
C VAL A 17 -4.30 10.29 -34.28
N LEU A 18 -2.95 10.33 -34.27
CA LEU A 18 -2.14 9.66 -33.26
C LEU A 18 -2.35 10.23 -31.86
N LEU A 19 -2.45 11.55 -31.73
CA LEU A 19 -2.75 12.21 -30.45
C LEU A 19 -4.13 11.78 -29.91
N VAL A 20 -5.15 11.77 -30.77
CA VAL A 20 -6.51 11.34 -30.39
C VAL A 20 -6.55 9.86 -30.03
N LEU A 21 -5.90 9.00 -30.82
CA LEU A 21 -5.82 7.56 -30.53
C LEU A 21 -5.06 7.29 -29.24
N GLY A 22 -3.94 7.97 -29.00
CA GLY A 22 -3.18 7.88 -27.75
C GLY A 22 -4.02 8.27 -26.55
N TYR A 23 -4.77 9.39 -26.64
CA TYR A 23 -5.65 9.86 -25.58
C TYR A 23 -6.82 8.89 -25.29
N VAL A 24 -7.45 8.35 -26.33
CA VAL A 24 -8.57 7.40 -26.20
C VAL A 24 -8.08 6.04 -25.68
N ALA A 25 -6.90 5.59 -26.09
CA ALA A 25 -6.32 4.34 -25.60
C ALA A 25 -5.91 4.45 -24.13
N GLY A 26 -5.22 5.54 -23.75
CA GLY A 26 -4.80 5.80 -22.37
C GLY A 26 -5.97 5.92 -21.40
N SER A 27 -7.02 6.65 -21.77
CA SER A 27 -8.21 6.80 -20.92
C SER A 27 -8.95 5.46 -20.68
N LYS A 28 -9.04 4.59 -21.69
CA LYS A 28 -9.63 3.25 -21.52
C LYS A 28 -8.79 2.33 -20.64
N VAL A 29 -7.45 2.44 -20.71
CA VAL A 29 -6.53 1.66 -19.87
C VAL A 29 -6.65 2.11 -18.41
N ALA A 30 -6.65 3.42 -18.14
CA ALA A 30 -6.85 3.98 -16.81
C ALA A 30 -8.19 3.54 -16.19
N VAL A 31 -9.30 3.58 -16.96
CA VAL A 31 -10.61 3.12 -16.48
C VAL A 31 -10.60 1.62 -16.15
N ARG A 32 -10.01 0.77 -17.01
CA ARG A 32 -9.93 -0.67 -16.71
C ARG A 32 -9.06 -0.98 -15.50
N LEU A 33 -7.97 -0.24 -15.31
CA LEU A 33 -7.10 -0.37 -14.14
C LEU A 33 -7.82 0.10 -12.88
N ALA A 34 -8.53 1.22 -12.95
CA ALA A 34 -9.36 1.73 -11.87
C ALA A 34 -10.44 0.70 -11.50
N ASP A 35 -11.24 0.21 -12.45
CA ASP A 35 -12.24 -0.83 -12.18
C ASP A 35 -11.61 -2.08 -11.54
N ARG A 36 -10.41 -2.45 -11.96
CA ARG A 36 -9.69 -3.61 -11.45
C ARG A 36 -9.17 -3.42 -10.02
N ILE A 37 -8.80 -2.19 -9.64
CA ILE A 37 -8.38 -1.83 -8.29
C ILE A 37 -9.60 -1.62 -7.38
N GLY A 38 -10.68 -1.05 -7.92
CA GLY A 38 -11.93 -0.80 -7.22
C GLY A 38 -12.73 -2.06 -6.92
N GLU A 39 -12.74 -3.05 -7.82
CA GLU A 39 -13.48 -4.32 -7.65
C GLU A 39 -13.11 -5.09 -6.35
N PRO A 40 -11.84 -5.37 -6.03
CA PRO A 40 -11.48 -6.05 -4.78
C PRO A 40 -11.75 -5.20 -3.53
N LEU A 41 -11.75 -3.87 -3.67
CA LEU A 41 -11.99 -2.93 -2.57
C LEU A 41 -13.47 -2.56 -2.39
N GLN A 42 -14.35 -3.00 -3.29
CA GLN A 42 -15.76 -2.57 -3.39
C GLN A 42 -15.90 -1.05 -3.32
N ALA A 43 -15.03 -0.37 -4.06
CA ALA A 43 -14.85 1.05 -3.96
C ALA A 43 -14.78 1.66 -5.35
N THR A 44 -15.20 2.92 -5.47
CA THR A 44 -15.02 3.67 -6.70
C THR A 44 -13.56 4.11 -6.75
N ALA A 45 -12.83 3.60 -7.75
CA ALA A 45 -11.46 3.99 -8.01
C ALA A 45 -11.42 4.98 -9.18
N THR A 46 -10.56 5.98 -9.09
CA THR A 46 -10.24 6.92 -10.15
C THR A 46 -8.73 7.04 -10.28
N ILE A 47 -8.23 7.21 -11.51
CA ILE A 47 -6.81 7.37 -11.81
C ILE A 47 -6.69 8.60 -12.69
N ALA A 48 -5.81 9.55 -12.32
CA ALA A 48 -5.66 10.79 -13.08
C ALA A 48 -4.76 10.60 -14.31
N GLY A 49 -3.73 9.74 -14.20
CA GLY A 49 -2.80 9.44 -15.27
C GLY A 49 -2.36 7.98 -15.20
N ALA A 50 -2.23 7.35 -16.37
CA ALA A 50 -1.62 6.03 -16.49
C ALA A 50 -0.64 6.08 -17.66
N ASP A 51 0.63 5.86 -17.40
CA ASP A 51 1.64 5.64 -18.43
C ASP A 51 1.95 4.14 -18.53
N LEU A 52 1.97 3.64 -19.75
CA LEU A 52 2.12 2.24 -20.07
C LEU A 52 3.25 2.08 -21.08
N ALA A 53 4.47 1.96 -20.58
CA ALA A 53 5.63 1.71 -21.40
C ALA A 53 5.85 0.20 -21.58
N LEU A 54 4.96 -0.47 -22.31
CA LEU A 54 5.02 -1.93 -22.53
C LEU A 54 6.38 -2.41 -23.07
N ILE A 55 6.99 -1.64 -23.97
CA ILE A 55 8.30 -1.96 -24.55
C ILE A 55 9.41 -1.90 -23.48
N ARG A 56 9.27 -0.98 -22.51
CA ARG A 56 10.22 -0.82 -21.40
C ARG A 56 9.85 -1.69 -20.20
N GLY A 57 8.71 -2.36 -20.23
CA GLY A 57 8.25 -3.27 -19.19
C GLY A 57 7.92 -2.57 -17.87
N HIS A 58 7.24 -1.41 -17.89
CA HIS A 58 6.71 -0.79 -16.67
C HIS A 58 5.34 -0.16 -16.88
N VAL A 59 4.63 0.01 -15.77
CA VAL A 59 3.35 0.73 -15.66
C VAL A 59 3.46 1.73 -14.53
N ASP A 60 3.13 2.99 -14.83
CA ASP A 60 3.08 4.08 -13.87
C ASP A 60 1.65 4.57 -13.73
N LEU A 61 1.17 4.69 -12.49
CA LEU A 61 -0.15 5.23 -12.18
C LEU A 61 0.00 6.46 -11.30
N GLU A 62 -0.58 7.55 -11.75
CA GLU A 62 -0.57 8.82 -11.03
C GLU A 62 -1.94 9.09 -10.40
N LYS A 63 -1.90 9.50 -9.12
CA LYS A 63 -3.07 9.97 -8.35
C LYS A 63 -4.22 8.98 -8.39
N LEU A 64 -3.95 7.75 -7.95
CA LEU A 64 -5.00 6.78 -7.69
C LEU A 64 -5.82 7.25 -6.47
N ALA A 65 -7.12 7.44 -6.62
CA ALA A 65 -8.02 7.69 -5.51
C ALA A 65 -9.08 6.58 -5.46
N VAL A 66 -9.30 6.01 -4.29
CA VAL A 66 -10.27 4.94 -4.06
C VAL A 66 -11.16 5.37 -2.89
N ARG A 67 -12.48 5.35 -3.11
CA ARG A 67 -13.46 5.79 -2.11
C ARG A 67 -14.56 4.76 -1.93
N ARG A 68 -14.88 4.47 -0.68
CA ARG A 68 -16.01 3.63 -0.26
C ARG A 68 -16.74 4.31 0.89
N GLU A 69 -18.06 4.40 0.79
CA GLU A 69 -18.92 5.00 1.82
C GLU A 69 -19.90 3.97 2.44
N ASP A 70 -20.02 2.79 1.85
CA ASP A 70 -20.90 1.74 2.35
C ASP A 70 -20.33 1.10 3.62
N ASN A 71 -21.04 1.26 4.75
CA ASN A 71 -20.70 0.77 6.10
C ASN A 71 -19.49 1.42 6.78
N GLY A 72 -19.15 2.66 6.38
CA GLY A 72 -18.06 3.46 6.94
C GLY A 72 -17.28 4.17 5.85
N HIS A 73 -16.39 5.11 6.22
CA HIS A 73 -15.55 5.79 5.23
C HIS A 73 -14.21 5.09 5.05
N LEU A 74 -13.92 4.71 3.80
CA LEU A 74 -12.59 4.40 3.29
C LEU A 74 -12.21 5.47 2.26
N ALA A 75 -11.09 6.13 2.47
CA ALA A 75 -10.43 6.89 1.43
C ALA A 75 -8.99 6.39 1.32
N ILE A 76 -8.59 5.97 0.12
CA ILE A 76 -7.21 5.66 -0.21
C ILE A 76 -6.81 6.58 -1.34
N ASP A 77 -5.82 7.42 -1.11
CA ASP A 77 -5.21 8.26 -2.13
C ASP A 77 -3.74 7.87 -2.26
N VAL A 78 -3.27 7.55 -3.46
CA VAL A 78 -1.89 7.18 -3.74
C VAL A 78 -1.34 8.13 -4.79
N ALA A 79 -0.25 8.82 -4.47
CA ALA A 79 0.34 9.80 -5.37
C ALA A 79 0.92 9.13 -6.62
N ASP A 80 1.67 8.05 -6.42
CA ASP A 80 2.41 7.36 -7.47
C ASP A 80 2.50 5.85 -7.19
N ILE A 81 2.23 5.04 -8.20
CA ILE A 81 2.41 3.58 -8.19
C ILE A 81 3.22 3.21 -9.41
N HIS A 82 4.41 2.66 -9.18
CA HIS A 82 5.29 2.12 -10.21
C HIS A 82 5.30 0.60 -10.12
N CYS A 83 4.99 -0.09 -11.21
CA CYS A 83 5.11 -1.54 -11.32
C CYS A 83 6.02 -1.91 -12.50
N GLU A 84 7.13 -2.59 -12.21
CA GLU A 84 7.98 -3.20 -13.22
C GLU A 84 7.38 -4.53 -13.68
N LEU A 85 7.06 -4.65 -14.97
CA LEU A 85 6.55 -5.86 -15.61
C LEU A 85 7.69 -6.72 -16.16
N PRO A 86 7.55 -8.05 -16.26
CA PRO A 86 8.51 -8.90 -16.97
C PRO A 86 8.61 -8.54 -18.47
N PRO A 87 9.77 -8.75 -19.13
CA PRO A 87 9.90 -8.52 -20.56
C PRO A 87 8.93 -9.42 -21.33
N LEU A 88 8.33 -8.88 -22.38
CA LEU A 88 7.23 -9.46 -23.15
C LEU A 88 7.56 -10.87 -23.70
N GLY A 89 7.21 -11.90 -22.94
CA GLY A 89 6.73 -13.17 -23.47
C GLY A 89 5.21 -13.07 -23.71
N TRP A 90 4.60 -14.07 -24.34
CA TRP A 90 3.20 -14.07 -24.81
C TRP A 90 2.09 -13.82 -23.76
N SER A 91 2.39 -13.58 -22.49
CA SER A 91 1.39 -13.24 -21.47
C SER A 91 1.43 -11.75 -21.09
N LEU A 92 0.81 -10.90 -21.93
CA LEU A 92 0.39 -9.52 -21.58
C LEU A 92 -0.63 -9.45 -20.41
N ILE A 93 -0.86 -10.59 -19.74
CA ILE A 93 -1.93 -10.84 -18.77
C ILE A 93 -1.36 -11.49 -17.50
N ASP A 94 -0.05 -11.76 -17.40
CA ASP A 94 0.45 -12.36 -16.16
C ASP A 94 0.57 -11.33 -15.03
N HIS A 95 0.05 -11.75 -13.89
CA HIS A 95 -0.39 -10.98 -12.75
C HIS A 95 0.75 -10.51 -11.83
N ASP A 96 1.94 -10.36 -12.39
CA ASP A 96 3.20 -10.37 -11.65
C ASP A 96 3.98 -9.08 -11.88
N CYS A 97 4.05 -8.25 -10.83
CA CYS A 97 5.03 -7.17 -10.74
C CYS A 97 6.37 -7.76 -10.28
N ARG A 98 7.46 -7.40 -10.96
CA ARG A 98 8.82 -7.68 -10.46
C ARG A 98 9.10 -6.81 -9.25
N GLU A 99 8.87 -5.52 -9.40
CA GLU A 99 8.94 -4.55 -8.31
C GLU A 99 7.65 -3.73 -8.33
N LEU A 100 7.05 -3.58 -7.15
CA LEU A 100 5.91 -2.70 -6.90
C LEU A 100 6.36 -1.62 -5.93
N ALA A 101 6.53 -0.40 -6.42
CA ALA A 101 6.83 0.77 -5.60
C ALA A 101 5.58 1.63 -5.45
N ILE A 102 5.23 1.96 -4.20
CA ILE A 102 4.08 2.79 -3.85
C ILE A 102 4.61 4.01 -3.11
N ARG A 103 4.28 5.22 -3.56
CA ARG A 103 4.74 6.46 -2.94
C ARG A 103 3.59 7.39 -2.60
N GLY A 104 3.70 8.05 -1.44
CA GLY A 104 2.76 9.09 -1.03
C GLY A 104 1.35 8.55 -0.78
N MET A 105 1.24 7.33 -0.25
CA MET A 105 -0.06 6.71 0.04
C MET A 105 -0.70 7.35 1.27
N ARG A 106 -2.00 7.62 1.22
CA ARG A 106 -2.81 8.08 2.35
C ARG A 106 -4.03 7.21 2.45
N VAL A 107 -4.19 6.53 3.57
CA VAL A 107 -5.35 5.69 3.86
C VAL A 107 -6.06 6.28 5.07
N SER A 108 -7.34 6.60 4.94
CA SER A 108 -8.19 7.03 6.05
C SER A 108 -9.33 6.04 6.21
N VAL A 109 -9.47 5.49 7.42
CA VAL A 109 -10.50 4.51 7.76
C VAL A 109 -11.25 4.93 9.01
N SER A 110 -12.59 4.97 8.93
CA SER A 110 -13.44 5.34 10.08
C SER A 110 -13.93 4.14 10.88
N ALA A 111 -14.00 2.94 10.28
CA ALA A 111 -14.53 1.75 10.95
C ALA A 111 -13.85 0.47 10.44
N ILE A 112 -13.66 -0.50 11.34
CA ILE A 112 -13.05 -1.81 11.02
C ILE A 112 -13.91 -2.59 10.00
N GLY A 113 -15.23 -2.36 9.98
CA GLY A 113 -16.17 -2.98 9.02
C GLY A 113 -15.88 -2.67 7.55
N VAL A 114 -15.06 -1.66 7.28
CA VAL A 114 -14.59 -1.30 5.94
C VAL A 114 -13.70 -2.40 5.32
N PHE A 115 -13.07 -3.23 6.14
CA PHE A 115 -12.24 -4.35 5.68
C PHE A 115 -13.04 -5.63 5.37
N GLU A 116 -14.36 -5.57 5.30
CA GLU A 116 -15.15 -6.66 4.73
C GLU A 116 -14.89 -6.80 3.23
N ILE A 117 -13.84 -7.54 2.91
CA ILE A 117 -13.46 -7.93 1.55
C ILE A 117 -14.29 -9.17 1.21
N ARG A 118 -15.19 -9.05 0.22
CA ARG A 118 -15.79 -10.24 -0.44
C ARG A 118 -14.78 -10.81 -1.42
N ASN A 119 -14.90 -12.11 -1.71
CA ASN A 119 -14.05 -12.79 -2.68
C ASN A 119 -14.08 -12.04 -4.02
N ALA A 120 -12.94 -11.45 -4.38
CA ALA A 120 -12.76 -10.84 -5.70
C ALA A 120 -12.92 -11.92 -6.77
N LYS A 121 -13.58 -11.60 -7.89
CA LYS A 121 -13.74 -12.54 -9.01
C LYS A 121 -12.42 -12.78 -9.77
N ARG A 122 -11.45 -11.88 -9.59
CA ARG A 122 -10.17 -11.88 -10.30
C ARG A 122 -9.06 -12.40 -9.38
N PRO A 123 -8.02 -13.07 -9.94
CA PRO A 123 -6.88 -13.51 -9.15
C PRO A 123 -6.12 -12.31 -8.55
N PRO A 124 -5.50 -12.50 -7.37
CA PRO A 124 -4.73 -11.46 -6.69
C PRO A 124 -3.50 -11.05 -7.49
N VAL A 125 -3.01 -9.83 -7.24
CA VAL A 125 -1.75 -9.33 -7.81
C VAL A 125 -0.59 -9.96 -7.05
N THR A 126 0.48 -10.34 -7.74
CA THR A 126 1.73 -10.75 -7.11
C THR A 126 2.81 -9.71 -7.36
N ALA A 127 3.70 -9.52 -6.39
CA ALA A 127 4.90 -8.71 -6.55
C ALA A 127 6.09 -9.45 -5.97
N ARG A 128 7.24 -9.51 -6.66
CA ARG A 128 8.44 -10.17 -6.12
C ARG A 128 9.16 -9.30 -5.07
N ARG A 129 9.04 -7.99 -5.21
CA ARG A 129 9.51 -6.99 -4.25
C ARG A 129 8.48 -5.88 -4.14
N VAL A 130 8.26 -5.41 -2.93
CA VAL A 130 7.36 -4.30 -2.62
C VAL A 130 8.15 -3.25 -1.87
N VAL A 131 8.05 -2.00 -2.30
CA VAL A 131 8.63 -0.83 -1.63
C VAL A 131 7.51 0.17 -1.39
N ILE A 132 7.39 0.64 -0.16
CA ILE A 132 6.39 1.65 0.22
C ILE A 132 7.12 2.82 0.86
N ASP A 133 7.02 4.00 0.25
CA ASP A 133 7.61 5.23 0.75
C ASP A 133 6.52 6.25 1.06
N ASP A 134 6.72 7.02 2.13
CA ASP A 134 5.86 8.15 2.51
C ASP A 134 4.37 7.79 2.58
N ALA A 135 4.03 6.71 3.29
CA ALA A 135 2.65 6.27 3.47
C ALA A 135 2.09 6.71 4.83
N VAL A 136 0.85 7.15 4.87
CA VAL A 136 0.12 7.53 6.09
C VAL A 136 -1.17 6.73 6.17
N LEU A 137 -1.35 6.01 7.27
CA LEU A 137 -2.58 5.29 7.59
C LEU A 137 -3.21 5.93 8.81
N GLU A 138 -4.40 6.48 8.65
CA GLU A 138 -5.16 7.13 9.71
C GLU A 138 -6.41 6.33 10.03
N PHE A 139 -6.56 6.02 11.31
CA PHE A 139 -7.73 5.36 11.85
C PHE A 139 -8.41 6.30 12.85
N SER A 140 -9.68 6.60 12.60
CA SER A 140 -10.50 7.46 13.46
C SER A 140 -11.75 6.69 13.88
N PRO A 141 -11.72 5.97 15.02
CA PRO A 141 -12.80 5.07 15.44
C PRO A 141 -14.12 5.76 15.80
N SER A 142 -14.12 7.08 15.99
CA SER A 142 -15.30 7.85 16.36
C SER A 142 -15.56 8.96 15.35
N ALA A 143 -16.76 8.93 14.73
CA ALA A 143 -17.26 10.02 13.90
C ALA A 143 -17.67 11.26 14.73
N ILE A 144 -17.97 11.07 16.02
CA ILE A 144 -18.51 12.11 16.92
C ILE A 144 -17.38 12.90 17.59
N ALA A 145 -16.21 12.28 17.76
CA ALA A 145 -15.00 12.94 18.25
C ALA A 145 -13.74 12.39 17.57
N PRO A 146 -13.41 12.84 16.34
CA PRO A 146 -12.31 12.28 15.54
C PRO A 146 -10.94 12.38 16.21
N SER A 147 -10.74 13.37 17.10
CA SER A 147 -9.50 13.55 17.85
C SER A 147 -9.38 12.63 19.07
N LEU A 148 -10.49 12.14 19.62
CA LEU A 148 -10.54 11.23 20.75
C LEU A 148 -10.45 9.79 20.22
N GLY A 149 -9.23 9.35 19.92
CA GLY A 149 -8.97 7.99 19.45
C GLY A 149 -8.27 7.89 18.09
N ARG A 150 -7.85 9.01 17.49
CA ARG A 150 -7.06 8.98 16.25
C ARG A 150 -5.78 8.21 16.48
N ILE A 151 -5.56 7.23 15.62
CA ILE A 151 -4.30 6.51 15.49
C ILE A 151 -3.78 6.85 14.10
N ALA A 152 -2.57 7.39 14.01
CA ALA A 152 -1.91 7.66 12.74
C ALA A 152 -0.61 6.87 12.64
N ILE A 153 -0.44 6.12 11.57
CA ILE A 153 0.79 5.37 11.27
C ILE A 153 1.40 6.01 10.03
N THR A 154 2.53 6.67 10.20
CA THR A 154 3.34 7.21 9.10
C THR A 154 4.47 6.24 8.82
N VAL A 155 4.37 5.48 7.73
CA VAL A 155 5.45 4.66 7.19
C VAL A 155 6.35 5.55 6.33
N GLU A 156 7.57 5.79 6.80
CA GLU A 156 8.57 6.53 6.05
C GLU A 156 9.12 5.64 4.93
N HIS A 157 9.39 4.38 5.26
CA HIS A 157 9.89 3.39 4.32
C HIS A 157 9.52 1.97 4.77
N ALA A 158 9.10 1.12 3.84
CA ALA A 158 8.96 -0.32 4.06
C ALA A 158 9.44 -1.10 2.83
N GLU A 159 10.12 -2.22 3.07
CA GLU A 159 10.47 -3.20 2.04
C GLU A 159 9.88 -4.56 2.41
N ALA A 160 9.24 -5.18 1.44
CA ALA A 160 8.72 -6.54 1.55
C ALA A 160 9.19 -7.40 0.38
N LYS A 161 9.35 -8.69 0.65
CA LYS A 161 9.74 -9.72 -0.32
C LYS A 161 8.54 -10.12 -1.19
N SER A 162 8.65 -11.27 -1.84
CA SER A 162 7.60 -11.81 -2.70
C SER A 162 6.27 -11.89 -1.95
N THR A 163 5.27 -11.21 -2.47
CA THR A 163 3.97 -10.97 -1.84
C THR A 163 2.86 -11.29 -2.82
N VAL A 164 1.83 -12.00 -2.35
CA VAL A 164 0.55 -12.15 -3.05
C VAL A 164 -0.45 -11.28 -2.34
N PHE A 165 -0.95 -10.25 -3.02
CA PHE A 165 -1.86 -9.26 -2.44
C PHE A 165 -3.30 -9.79 -2.44
N LYS A 166 -3.66 -10.49 -1.37
CA LYS A 166 -5.07 -10.83 -1.08
C LYS A 166 -5.79 -9.68 -0.38
N THR A 167 -5.01 -8.88 0.36
CA THR A 167 -5.44 -7.64 1.02
C THR A 167 -4.39 -6.54 0.77
N PRO A 168 -4.74 -5.26 0.96
CA PRO A 168 -3.75 -4.17 0.93
C PRO A 168 -2.63 -4.30 1.97
N LEU A 169 -2.77 -5.19 2.97
CA LEU A 169 -1.82 -5.39 4.07
C LEU A 169 -1.00 -6.70 3.93
N SER A 170 -1.19 -7.48 2.85
CA SER A 170 -0.50 -8.77 2.70
C SER A 170 1.03 -8.65 2.68
N TRP A 171 1.58 -7.48 2.32
CA TRP A 171 3.03 -7.21 2.34
C TRP A 171 3.65 -7.29 3.73
N ILE A 172 2.86 -7.15 4.81
CA ILE A 172 3.36 -7.26 6.18
C ILE A 172 3.89 -8.67 6.46
N PHE A 173 3.33 -9.71 5.83
CA PHE A 173 3.75 -11.11 6.05
C PHE A 173 5.10 -11.46 5.42
N SER A 174 5.61 -10.61 4.53
CA SER A 174 6.88 -10.76 3.83
C SER A 174 7.83 -9.59 4.11
N LEU A 175 7.53 -8.82 5.17
CA LEU A 175 8.27 -7.63 5.58
C LEU A 175 9.74 -7.96 5.84
N ASP A 176 10.62 -7.20 5.22
CA ASP A 176 12.08 -7.29 5.41
C ASP A 176 12.58 -6.08 6.20
N LYS A 177 12.06 -4.89 5.88
CA LYS A 177 12.40 -3.63 6.55
C LYS A 177 11.19 -2.76 6.78
N LEU A 178 11.17 -2.05 7.90
CA LEU A 178 10.17 -1.03 8.22
C LEU A 178 10.83 0.14 8.95
N GLN A 179 10.42 1.34 8.60
CA GLN A 179 10.64 2.57 9.34
C GLN A 179 9.31 3.30 9.39
N ALA A 180 8.73 3.40 10.58
CA ALA A 180 7.43 4.00 10.78
C ALA A 180 7.37 4.81 12.08
N LYS A 181 6.40 5.73 12.12
CA LYS A 181 5.99 6.50 13.29
C LYS A 181 4.53 6.20 13.55
N LEU A 182 4.20 5.97 14.81
CA LEU A 182 2.86 5.72 15.29
C LEU A 182 2.51 6.84 16.26
N GLU A 183 1.48 7.61 15.92
CA GLU A 183 0.87 8.61 16.79
C GLU A 183 -0.37 7.98 17.43
N LEU A 184 -0.35 7.86 18.74
CA LEU A 184 -1.44 7.34 19.56
C LEU A 184 -2.20 8.49 20.24
N PRO A 185 -3.46 8.23 20.67
CA PRO A 185 -4.23 9.19 21.44
C PRO A 185 -3.46 9.72 22.67
N GLY A 186 -3.64 11.01 22.97
CA GLY A 186 -2.92 11.67 24.06
C GLY A 186 -1.52 12.18 23.69
N GLY A 187 -1.20 12.27 22.40
CA GLY A 187 0.09 12.81 21.91
C GLY A 187 1.27 11.86 22.12
N VAL A 188 0.99 10.56 22.30
CA VAL A 188 2.02 9.55 22.45
C VAL A 188 2.61 9.23 21.09
N MET A 189 3.92 9.46 20.95
CA MET A 189 4.66 9.22 19.72
C MET A 189 5.55 7.99 19.90
N VAL A 190 5.42 7.02 19.00
CA VAL A 190 6.22 5.80 18.97
C VAL A 190 6.92 5.70 17.62
N LYS A 191 8.24 5.48 17.62
CA LYS A 191 9.02 5.14 16.44
C LYS A 191 9.16 3.62 16.38
N LEU A 192 8.86 3.06 15.21
CA LEU A 192 8.94 1.63 14.92
C LEU A 192 9.99 1.40 13.84
N GLY A 193 10.92 0.49 14.11
CA GLY A 193 11.86 -0.03 13.14
C GLY A 193 11.74 -1.55 13.06
N TYR A 194 11.77 -2.13 11.87
CA TYR A 194 11.91 -3.58 11.70
C TYR A 194 13.06 -3.85 10.77
N ALA A 195 13.96 -4.74 11.17
CA ALA A 195 15.05 -5.25 10.34
C ALA A 195 15.58 -6.55 10.91
N ASN A 196 16.01 -7.48 10.04
CA ASN A 196 16.67 -8.73 10.43
C ASN A 196 15.87 -9.55 11.47
N GLY A 197 14.53 -9.59 11.35
CA GLY A 197 13.68 -10.34 12.28
C GLY A 197 13.42 -9.67 13.64
N LYS A 198 13.92 -8.45 13.85
CA LYS A 198 13.76 -7.72 15.10
C LYS A 198 12.92 -6.46 14.92
N LEU A 199 12.03 -6.23 15.88
CA LEU A 199 11.31 -4.99 16.02
C LEU A 199 12.00 -4.11 17.06
N SER A 200 12.24 -2.87 16.69
CA SER A 200 12.76 -1.79 17.52
C SER A 200 11.63 -0.80 17.79
N VAL A 201 11.41 -0.47 19.06
CA VAL A 201 10.37 0.46 19.50
C VAL A 201 11.00 1.55 20.37
N ALA A 202 10.81 2.81 20.01
CA ALA A 202 11.30 3.97 20.75
C ALA A 202 10.21 5.05 20.87
N GLY A 203 10.37 6.06 21.73
CA GLY A 203 9.46 7.21 21.81
C GLY A 203 8.94 7.48 23.21
N THR A 204 7.81 8.20 23.32
CA THR A 204 7.35 8.80 24.59
C THR A 204 7.21 7.79 25.74
N LEU A 205 6.74 6.58 25.46
CA LEU A 205 6.56 5.51 26.47
C LEU A 205 7.82 4.66 26.69
N PHE A 206 8.73 4.62 25.72
CA PHE A 206 9.90 3.73 25.71
C PHE A 206 11.21 4.46 26.03
N GLY A 207 11.20 5.79 26.02
CA GLY A 207 12.37 6.64 26.14
C GLY A 207 13.11 6.82 24.82
N SER A 208 14.29 7.44 24.91
CA SER A 208 15.18 7.66 23.75
C SER A 208 15.94 6.41 23.33
N ASN A 209 16.13 5.46 24.25
CA ASN A 209 16.82 4.20 23.97
C ASN A 209 15.80 3.21 23.38
N PRO A 210 16.00 2.74 22.15
CA PRO A 210 15.08 1.79 21.53
C PRO A 210 15.07 0.46 22.28
N VAL A 211 13.87 -0.09 22.48
CA VAL A 211 13.67 -1.44 22.98
C VAL A 211 13.58 -2.38 21.78
N GLU A 212 14.49 -3.34 21.70
CA GLU A 212 14.54 -4.32 20.61
C GLU A 212 14.13 -5.70 21.08
N PHE A 213 13.32 -6.39 20.28
CA PHE A 213 12.94 -7.78 20.53
C PHE A 213 12.66 -8.53 19.22
N PRO A 214 12.90 -9.85 19.18
CA PRO A 214 12.58 -10.66 18.01
C PRO A 214 11.06 -10.73 17.81
N VAL A 215 10.61 -10.65 16.56
CA VAL A 215 9.20 -10.78 16.19
C VAL A 215 9.07 -11.79 15.06
N ASP A 216 8.32 -12.86 15.33
CA ASP A 216 7.98 -13.88 14.34
C ASP A 216 6.76 -13.42 13.56
N ILE A 217 7.00 -12.85 12.37
CA ILE A 217 5.93 -12.50 11.44
C ILE A 217 5.35 -13.81 10.87
N PRO A 218 4.03 -14.04 10.99
CA PRO A 218 3.42 -15.26 10.48
C PRO A 218 3.53 -15.32 8.95
N VAL A 219 3.76 -16.51 8.42
CA VAL A 219 3.80 -16.72 6.97
C VAL A 219 2.38 -16.71 6.42
N ALA A 220 2.15 -15.93 5.36
CA ALA A 220 0.90 -15.96 4.61
C ALA A 220 0.72 -17.35 3.96
N ASN A 221 -0.38 -18.05 4.27
CA ASN A 221 -0.70 -19.30 3.59
C ASN A 221 -1.52 -18.99 2.33
N LEU A 222 -1.17 -19.62 1.21
CA LEU A 222 -1.93 -19.48 -0.04
C LEU A 222 -3.40 -19.87 0.12
N ALA A 223 -3.73 -20.77 1.05
CA ALA A 223 -5.10 -21.17 1.37
C ALA A 223 -5.88 -20.18 2.26
N ASP A 224 -5.22 -19.19 2.89
CA ASP A 224 -5.90 -18.22 3.75
C ASP A 224 -6.87 -17.35 2.94
N ASP A 225 -8.06 -17.11 3.47
CA ASP A 225 -8.97 -16.09 2.97
C ASP A 225 -8.54 -14.69 3.48
N PRO A 226 -8.99 -13.58 2.84
CA PRO A 226 -8.69 -12.22 3.29
C PRO A 226 -9.00 -11.95 4.78
N ARG A 227 -10.06 -12.58 5.30
CA ARG A 227 -10.46 -12.47 6.71
C ARG A 227 -9.48 -13.18 7.64
N GLY A 228 -8.90 -14.30 7.21
CA GLY A 228 -7.86 -15.03 7.91
C GLY A 228 -6.56 -14.24 7.99
N GLU A 229 -6.17 -13.58 6.90
CA GLU A 229 -5.02 -12.65 6.92
C GLU A 229 -5.20 -11.54 7.95
N LEU A 230 -6.33 -10.84 7.93
CA LEU A 230 -6.60 -9.76 8.89
C LEU A 230 -6.58 -10.26 10.34
N ARG A 231 -7.13 -11.45 10.62
CA ARG A 231 -7.06 -12.06 11.96
C ARG A 231 -5.63 -12.32 12.39
N LYS A 232 -4.77 -12.85 11.51
CA LYS A 232 -3.33 -13.06 11.80
C LYS A 232 -2.62 -11.73 12.08
N LEU A 233 -2.93 -10.67 11.35
CA LEU A 233 -2.36 -9.33 11.59
C LEU A 233 -2.79 -8.75 12.94
N VAL A 234 -4.06 -8.93 13.33
CA VAL A 234 -4.56 -8.50 14.65
C VAL A 234 -3.86 -9.25 15.77
N GLU A 235 -3.72 -10.57 15.66
CA GLU A 235 -3.01 -11.38 16.66
C GLU A 235 -1.52 -11.01 16.73
N LEU A 236 -0.84 -10.81 15.58
CA LEU A 236 0.53 -10.30 15.54
C LEU A 236 0.65 -8.95 16.28
N GLY A 237 -0.30 -8.03 16.05
CA GLY A 237 -0.34 -6.73 16.72
C GLY A 237 -0.45 -6.86 18.25
N LYS A 238 -1.28 -7.78 18.74
CA LYS A 238 -1.37 -8.09 20.18
C LYS A 238 -0.05 -8.64 20.73
N THR A 239 0.53 -9.62 20.05
CA THR A 239 1.81 -10.22 20.48
C THR A 239 2.92 -9.18 20.55
N ILE A 240 3.02 -8.30 19.55
CA ILE A 240 3.98 -7.20 19.56
C ILE A 240 3.76 -6.26 20.75
N ALA A 241 2.50 -5.87 21.02
CA ALA A 241 2.18 -4.98 22.13
C ALA A 241 2.54 -5.61 23.49
N GLU A 242 2.20 -6.88 23.70
CA GLU A 242 2.54 -7.63 24.91
C GLU A 242 4.05 -7.75 25.09
N GLN A 243 4.79 -8.12 24.04
CA GLN A 243 6.24 -8.24 24.09
C GLN A 243 6.92 -6.89 24.37
N ALA A 244 6.44 -5.79 23.77
CA ALA A 244 6.97 -4.46 24.01
C ALA A 244 6.82 -4.04 25.49
N VAL A 245 5.65 -4.29 26.09
CA VAL A 245 5.39 -3.99 27.50
C VAL A 245 6.24 -4.88 28.41
N LEU A 246 6.33 -6.17 28.13
CA LEU A 246 7.14 -7.12 28.90
C LEU A 246 8.62 -6.76 28.86
N GLN A 247 9.15 -6.42 27.69
CA GLN A 247 10.55 -6.06 27.53
C GLN A 247 10.86 -4.75 28.26
N ARG A 248 9.98 -3.74 28.16
CA ARG A 248 10.13 -2.49 28.92
C ARG A 248 10.11 -2.73 30.43
N GLY A 249 9.24 -3.62 30.91
CA GLY A 249 9.18 -4.02 32.32
C GLY A 249 10.48 -4.66 32.79
N LYS A 250 11.06 -5.57 32.00
CA LYS A 250 12.37 -6.19 32.30
C LYS A 250 13.49 -5.16 32.36
N ASP A 251 13.53 -4.23 31.41
CA ASP A 251 14.56 -3.19 31.37
C ASP A 251 14.43 -2.21 32.54
N TRP A 252 13.20 -1.89 32.95
CA TRP A 252 12.96 -1.08 34.14
C TRP A 252 13.43 -1.78 35.43
N VAL A 253 13.10 -3.06 35.62
CA VAL A 253 13.57 -3.84 36.78
C VAL A 253 15.10 -3.90 36.81
N LYS A 254 15.75 -4.18 35.68
CA LYS A 254 17.21 -4.18 35.58
C LYS A 254 17.83 -2.83 35.95
N SER A 255 17.20 -1.71 35.57
CA SER A 255 17.67 -0.37 35.93
C SER A 255 17.54 -0.01 37.41
N LYS A 256 16.76 -0.80 38.18
CA LYS A 256 16.52 -0.60 39.62
C LYS A 256 17.27 -1.60 40.50
N LEU A 257 17.84 -2.65 39.91
CA LEU A 257 18.68 -3.59 40.62
C LEU A 257 20.12 -3.01 40.69
N PRO A 258 20.71 -2.88 41.90
CA PRO A 258 22.05 -2.34 42.10
C PRO A 258 23.15 -3.26 41.56
#